data_AF-A0A349SLN1-F1
#
_entry.id   AF-A0A349SLN1-F1
#
_cell.length_a   1.000
_cell.length_b   1.000
_cell.length_c   1.000
_cell.angle_alpha   90.00
_cell.angle_beta   90.00
_cell.angle_gamma   90.00
#
_symmetry.space_group_name_H-M   'P 1'
#
loop_
_entity.id
_entity.type
_entity.pdbx_description
1 polymer ?
#
loop_
_entity_poly.entity_id
_entity_poly.type
_entity_poly.pdbx_seq_one_letter_code
_entity_poly.pdbx_strand_id
1 'polypeptide(L)' 'MEKILLVEDSKSFSAILSRTIATEWNLEVVTAFSLEQTKEALQQHRGTLVLAIIDLNLPDAPNGE' A
#
# COMPACT_ATOMS: atom_id res chain seq x y z
N MET A 1 9.77 -4.87 -12.49
CA MET A 1 8.42 -4.32 -12.68
C MET A 1 8.20 -3.26 -11.64
N GLU A 2 7.63 -2.14 -12.04
CA GLU A 2 7.28 -1.04 -11.12
C GLU A 2 6.09 -1.47 -10.26
N LYS A 3 6.13 -1.10 -8.98
CA LYS A 3 5.13 -1.49 -7.99
C LYS A 3 4.52 -0.27 -7.32
N ILE A 4 3.25 -0.36 -6.97
CA ILE A 4 2.56 0.62 -6.13
C ILE A 4 2.42 0.04 -4.72
N LEU A 5 2.72 0.84 -3.71
CA LEU A 5 2.39 0.53 -2.31
C LEU A 5 1.00 1.08 -1.98
N LEU A 6 0.09 0.23 -1.54
CA LEU A 6 -1.21 0.63 -1.01
C LEU A 6 -1.22 0.39 0.50
N VAL A 7 -1.36 1.47 1.27
CA VAL A 7 -1.45 1.45 2.73
C VAL A 7 -2.87 1.78 3.15
N GLU A 8 -3.56 0.81 3.72
CA GLU A 8 -4.98 0.87 4.08
C GLU A 8 -5.29 -0.19 5.13
N ASP A 9 -5.96 0.16 6.24
CA ASP A 9 -6.23 -0.79 7.33
C ASP A 9 -7.42 -1.74 7.02
N SER A 10 -8.35 -1.31 6.16
CA SER A 10 -9.47 -2.12 5.70
C SER A 10 -9.06 -3.11 4.60
N LYS A 11 -8.94 -4.38 4.98
CA LYS A 11 -8.68 -5.49 4.04
C LYS A 11 -9.68 -5.55 2.87
N SER A 12 -10.95 -5.28 3.14
CA SER A 12 -11.99 -5.28 2.11
C SER A 12 -11.78 -4.15 1.10
N PHE A 13 -11.46 -2.94 1.57
CA PHE A 13 -11.25 -1.79 0.71
C PHE A 13 -9.94 -1.94 -0.08
N SER A 14 -8.87 -2.36 0.59
CA SER A 14 -7.58 -2.67 -0.02
C SER A 14 -7.69 -3.70 -1.15
N ALA A 15 -8.49 -4.76 -0.97
CA ALA A 15 -8.71 -5.76 -2.01
C ALA A 15 -9.42 -5.21 -3.25
N ILE A 16 -10.44 -4.35 -3.07
CA ILE A 16 -11.15 -3.70 -4.17
C ILE A 16 -10.19 -2.77 -4.93
N LEU A 17 -9.49 -1.89 -4.21
CA LEU A 17 -8.62 -0.90 -4.82
C LEU A 17 -7.41 -1.55 -5.51
N SER A 18 -6.79 -2.56 -4.89
CA SER A 18 -5.70 -3.33 -5.50
C SER A 18 -6.14 -3.98 -6.80
N ARG A 19 -7.35 -4.57 -6.82
CA ARG A 19 -7.90 -5.18 -8.03
C ARG A 19 -8.15 -4.15 -9.12
N THR A 20 -8.74 -3.00 -8.78
CA THR A 20 -8.96 -1.90 -9.75
C THR A 20 -7.64 -1.39 -10.33
N ILE A 21 -6.63 -1.14 -9.50
CA ILE A 21 -5.31 -0.69 -9.95
C ILE A 21 -4.67 -1.73 -10.88
N ALA A 22 -4.71 -3.00 -10.48
CA ALA A 22 -4.14 -4.08 -11.27
C ALA A 22 -4.85 -4.26 -12.62
N THR A 23 -6.19 -4.12 -12.68
CA THR A 23 -6.95 -4.30 -13.92
C THR A 23 -6.86 -3.10 -14.86
N GLU A 24 -6.92 -1.88 -14.33
CA GLU A 24 -6.96 -0.67 -15.15
C GLU A 24 -5.56 -0.24 -15.63
N TRP A 25 -4.53 -0.46 -14.81
CA TRP A 25 -3.17 0.03 -15.09
C TRP A 25 -2.14 -1.08 -15.27
N ASN A 26 -2.50 -2.35 -15.09
CA ASN A 26 -1.59 -3.49 -15.24
C ASN A 26 -0.31 -3.35 -14.39
N LEU A 27 -0.48 -2.81 -13.17
CA LEU A 27 0.59 -2.61 -12.20
C LEU A 27 0.49 -3.61 -11.06
N GLU A 28 1.63 -3.99 -10.50
CA GLU A 28 1.69 -4.82 -9.30
C GLU A 28 1.45 -3.96 -8.06
N VAL A 29 0.57 -4.42 -7.17
CA VAL A 29 0.22 -3.72 -5.93
C VAL A 29 0.75 -4.50 -4.73
N VAL A 30 1.56 -3.83 -3.93
CA VAL A 30 1.99 -4.28 -2.60
C VAL A 30 1.03 -3.66 -1.59
N THR A 31 0.46 -4.46 -0.70
CA THR A 31 -0.48 -3.97 0.33
C THR A 31 0.16 -3.96 1.71
N ALA A 32 -0.13 -2.94 2.50
CA ALA A 32 0.21 -2.84 3.92
C ALA A 32 -1.01 -2.36 4.70
N PHE A 33 -1.20 -2.88 5.91
CA PHE A 33 -2.39 -2.62 6.74
C PHE A 33 -2.06 -1.88 8.04
N SER A 34 -0.82 -1.47 8.21
CA SER A 34 -0.30 -0.76 9.38
C SER A 34 0.97 0.00 9.04
N LEU A 35 1.39 0.94 9.89
CA LEU A 35 2.66 1.64 9.75
C LEU A 35 3.85 0.68 9.85
N GLU A 36 3.76 -0.32 10.72
CA GLU A 36 4.77 -1.38 10.82
C GLU A 36 4.96 -2.12 9.48
N GLN A 37 3.87 -2.63 8.89
CA GLN A 37 3.92 -3.32 7.60
C GLN A 37 4.35 -2.39 6.46
N THR A 38 4.01 -1.10 6.55
CA THR A 38 4.46 -0.10 5.59
C THR A 38 5.99 0.00 5.61
N LYS A 39 6.61 0.05 6.79
CA LYS A 39 8.07 0.07 6.94
C LYS A 39 8.72 -1.20 6.40
N GLU A 40 8.12 -2.36 6.65
CA GLU A 40 8.60 -3.63 6.09
C GLU A 40 8.54 -3.65 4.55
N ALA A 41 7.41 -3.25 3.97
CA ALA A 41 7.22 -3.19 2.52
C ALA A 41 8.21 -2.23 1.85
N LEU A 42 8.46 -1.07 2.45
CA LEU A 42 9.45 -0.09 1.97
C LEU A 42 10.87 -0.67 1.95
N GLN A 43 11.22 -1.49 2.95
CA GLN A 43 12.53 -2.16 3.00
C GLN A 43 12.61 -3.30 1.98
N GLN A 44 11.59 -4.15 1.90
CA GLN A 44 11.56 -5.33 1.05
C GLN A 44 11.51 -5.00 -0.44
N HIS A 45 10.79 -3.92 -0.81
CA HIS A 45 10.59 -3.51 -2.20
C HIS A 45 11.37 -2.26 -2.59
N ARG A 46 12.41 -1.93 -1.82
CA ARG A 46 13.28 -0.77 -2.06
C ARG A 46 13.81 -0.75 -3.50
N GLY A 47 13.61 0.37 -4.19
CA GLY A 47 14.03 0.55 -5.58
C GLY A 47 13.08 -0.01 -6.64
N THR A 48 11.94 -0.59 -6.24
CA THR A 48 10.88 -1.06 -7.17
C THR A 48 9.55 -0.34 -6.98
N LEU A 49 9.33 0.25 -5.81
CA LEU A 49 8.16 1.09 -5.53
C LEU A 49 8.31 2.45 -6.22
N VAL A 50 7.31 2.82 -7.03
CA VAL A 50 7.30 4.10 -7.78
C VAL A 50 6.25 5.08 -7.27
N LEU A 51 5.23 4.58 -6.56
CA LEU A 51 4.14 5.37 -6.01
C LEU A 51 3.60 4.68 -4.75
N ALA A 52 3.11 5.49 -3.81
CA ALA A 52 2.34 5.02 -2.67
C ALA A 52 0.98 5.73 -2.60
N ILE A 53 -0.06 4.96 -2.26
CA ILE A 53 -1.39 5.45 -1.89
C ILE A 53 -1.55 5.14 -0.41
N ILE A 54 -1.83 6.15 0.40
CA ILE A 54 -1.75 6.07 1.86
C ILE A 54 -3.05 6.58 2.46
N ASP A 55 -3.74 5.74 3.23
CA ASP A 55 -4.71 6.21 4.21
C ASP A 55 -3.98 6.79 5.43
N LEU A 56 -4.41 7.99 5.83
CA LEU A 56 -3.85 8.73 6.95
C LEU A 56 -4.32 8.18 8.31
N ASN A 57 -5.41 7.41 8.33
CA ASN A 57 -6.06 6.97 9.56
C ASN A 57 -5.69 5.54 9.97
N LEU A 58 -4.40 5.25 10.07
CA LEU A 58 -3.98 3.93 10.54
C LEU A 58 -4.12 3.82 12.06
N PRO A 59 -4.58 2.66 12.58
CA PRO A 59 -4.76 2.46 14.01
C PRO A 59 -3.45 2.56 14.81
N ASP A 60 -2.30 2.28 14.17
CA ASP A 60 -0.96 2.38 14.75
C ASP A 60 -0.19 3.66 14.35
N ALA A 61 -0.82 4.58 13.62
CA ALA A 61 -0.27 5.90 13.27
C ALA A 61 -1.34 7.00 13.46
N PRO A 62 -1.77 7.27 14.70
CA PRO A 62 -2.90 8.16 14.98
C PRO A 62 -2.66 9.62 14.60
N ASN A 63 -1.42 10.01 14.27
CA ASN A 63 -1.05 11.35 13.82
C ASN A 63 -0.77 11.43 12.31
N GLY A 64 -0.97 10.34 11.56
CA GLY A 64 -0.64 10.27 10.13
C GLY A 64 0.86 10.21 9.83
N GLU A 65 1.62 9.54 10.72
CA GLU A 65 3.08 9.32 10.62
C GLU A 65 3.53 8.46 9.42
#